data_AF-A0A936L6N5-F1
#
_entry.id   AF-A0A936L6N5-F1
#
_cell.length_a   1.000
_cell.length_b   1.000
_cell.length_c   1.000
_cell.angle_alpha   90.00
_cell.angle_beta   90.00
_cell.angle_gamma   90.00
#
_symmetry.space_group_name_H-M   'P 1'
#
loop_
_entity.id
_entity.type
_entity.pdbx_description
1 polymer ?
#
loop_
_entity_poly.entity_id
_entity_poly.type
_entity_poly.pdbx_seq_one_letter_code
_entity_poly.pdbx_strand_id
1 'polypeptide(L)'
;MMLAKRVAELTDNKFEIRVLVGEQSVPVANFMELIQKNTVDCIHTACFYFHNTNKAFSIDTGIPFGLGSRQLNAWYSEGQGLALSREFFAKFNAVNFPGGNTGTQMGGWSRKEIKSLEDIKGFRMRIVGFGAEILTALGASPVMIPAGNIYSALNQGDLDARSFPPGWAGGKTP
;
A
#
# COMPACT_ATOMS: atom_id res chain seq x y z
N MET A 1 16.06 -1.48 -1.32
CA MET A 1 17.50 -1.79 -1.58
C MET A 1 18.03 -1.15 -2.86
N MET A 2 17.31 -1.19 -4.00
CA MET A 2 17.81 -0.61 -5.27
C MET A 2 18.09 0.90 -5.23
N LEU A 3 17.17 1.71 -4.69
CA LEU A 3 17.36 3.16 -4.59
C LEU A 3 18.59 3.52 -3.75
N ALA A 4 18.68 2.99 -2.54
CA ALA A 4 19.81 3.22 -1.63
C ALA A 4 21.16 2.89 -2.27
N LYS A 5 21.26 1.70 -2.88
CA LYS A 5 22.47 1.28 -3.60
C LYS A 5 22.80 2.21 -4.76
N ARG A 6 21.80 2.58 -5.57
CA ARG A 6 22.01 3.44 -6.75
C ARG A 6 22.49 4.84 -6.36
N VAL A 7 21.95 5.41 -5.28
CA VAL A 7 22.37 6.74 -4.80
C VAL A 7 23.81 6.70 -4.27
N ALA A 8 24.17 5.67 -3.49
CA ALA A 8 25.54 5.50 -3.02
C ALA A 8 26.53 5.38 -4.19
N GLU A 9 26.21 4.56 -5.20
CA GLU A 9 27.04 4.39 -6.41
C GLU A 9 27.20 5.68 -7.22
N LEU A 10 26.12 6.46 -7.40
CA LEU A 10 26.15 7.71 -8.17
C LEU A 10 26.89 8.85 -7.46
N THR A 11 27.14 8.71 -6.15
CA THR A 11 27.73 9.75 -5.31
C THR A 11 29.08 9.36 -4.71
N ASP A 12 29.67 8.24 -5.14
CA ASP A 12 30.88 7.66 -4.52
C ASP A 12 30.74 7.54 -2.99
N ASN A 13 29.59 7.05 -2.53
CA ASN A 13 29.20 6.92 -1.11
C ASN A 13 29.13 8.25 -0.32
N LYS A 14 29.10 9.41 -0.98
CA LYS A 14 28.88 10.69 -0.31
C LYS A 14 27.44 10.87 0.18
N PHE A 15 26.49 10.14 -0.41
CA PHE A 15 25.11 10.10 0.04
C PHE A 15 24.68 8.66 0.27
N GLU A 16 24.45 8.30 1.53
CA GLU A 16 24.06 6.95 1.93
C GLU A 16 22.65 6.92 2.51
N ILE A 17 21.85 5.94 2.10
CA ILE A 17 20.51 5.70 2.65
C ILE A 17 20.54 4.38 3.41
N ARG A 18 20.48 4.44 4.75
CA ARG A 18 20.37 3.25 5.57
C ARG A 18 18.95 2.69 5.51
N VAL A 19 18.81 1.49 4.96
CA VAL A 19 17.51 0.82 4.85
C VAL A 19 17.20 0.07 6.14
N LEU A 20 16.09 0.41 6.78
CA LEU A 20 15.50 -0.35 7.89
C LEU A 20 14.27 -1.10 7.35
N VAL A 21 14.19 -2.41 7.59
CA VAL A 21 13.05 -3.23 7.15
C VAL A 21 11.90 -3.03 8.15
N GLY A 22 10.93 -2.20 7.78
CA GLY A 22 9.93 -1.63 8.68
C GLY A 22 9.07 -2.62 9.46
N GLU A 23 8.83 -3.84 8.93
CA GLU A 23 7.94 -4.81 9.58
C GLU A 23 8.50 -5.37 10.90
N GLN A 24 9.79 -5.20 11.20
CA GLN A 24 10.39 -5.69 12.45
C GLN A 24 10.39 -4.66 13.60
N SER A 25 9.95 -3.40 13.39
CA SER A 25 10.09 -2.37 14.45
C SER A 25 9.00 -1.30 14.52
N VAL A 26 8.31 -0.93 13.43
CA VAL A 26 7.26 0.12 13.48
C VAL A 26 6.07 -0.24 12.59
N PRO A 27 4.82 -0.21 13.10
CA PRO A 27 3.61 -0.40 12.28
C PRO A 27 3.52 0.64 11.16
N VAL A 28 3.16 0.22 9.94
CA VAL A 28 3.07 1.10 8.75
C VAL A 28 2.13 2.30 8.97
N ALA A 29 1.09 2.14 9.77
CA ALA A 29 0.17 3.23 10.11
C ALA A 29 0.88 4.44 10.77
N ASN A 30 2.01 4.20 11.46
CA ASN A 30 2.75 5.24 12.19
C ASN A 30 3.84 5.90 11.34
N PHE A 31 4.02 5.48 10.08
CA PHE A 31 5.09 6.00 9.22
C PHE A 31 4.95 7.50 8.94
N MET A 32 3.74 8.02 8.78
CA MET A 32 3.52 9.47 8.59
C MET A 32 4.06 10.28 9.78
N GLU A 33 3.84 9.79 11.00
CA GLU A 33 4.30 10.44 12.23
C GLU A 33 5.84 10.48 12.30
N LEU A 34 6.51 9.41 11.87
CA LEU A 34 7.97 9.36 11.86
C LEU A 34 8.59 10.44 10.95
N ILE A 35 7.98 10.70 9.79
CA ILE A 35 8.41 11.80 8.89
C ILE A 35 8.13 13.15 9.53
N GLN A 36 6.92 13.35 10.05
CA GLN A 36 6.52 14.64 10.64
C GLN A 36 7.37 15.03 11.86
N LYS A 37 7.81 14.03 12.65
CA LYS A 37 8.70 14.24 13.81
C LYS A 37 10.19 14.27 13.45
N ASN A 38 10.54 14.15 12.16
CA ASN A 38 11.93 14.00 11.69
C ASN A 38 12.68 12.85 12.40
N THR A 39 11.98 11.78 12.77
CA THR A 39 12.60 10.57 13.34
C THR A 39 13.33 9.75 12.27
N VAL A 40 12.86 9.84 11.02
CA VAL A 40 13.51 9.25 9.84
C VAL A 40 13.46 10.27 8.69
N ASP A 41 14.47 10.25 7.82
CA ASP A 41 14.56 11.18 6.69
C ASP A 41 13.65 10.80 5.52
N CYS A 42 13.36 9.50 5.36
CA CYS A 42 12.57 9.00 4.24
C CYS A 42 11.84 7.69 4.56
N ILE A 43 10.72 7.46 3.87
CA ILE A 43 9.94 6.24 3.97
C ILE A 43 9.58 5.75 2.57
N HIS A 44 9.74 4.45 2.35
CA HIS A 44 9.20 3.76 1.18
C HIS A 44 7.97 2.97 1.62
N THR A 45 6.79 3.44 1.24
CA THR A 45 5.50 2.80 1.56
C THR A 45 4.50 3.12 0.46
N ALA A 46 3.32 2.53 0.56
CA ALA A 46 2.21 2.82 -0.31
C ALA A 46 1.15 3.63 0.45
N CYS A 47 0.78 4.77 -0.13
CA CYS A 47 0.05 5.82 0.57
C CYS A 47 -1.40 5.47 0.92
N PHE A 48 -2.01 4.48 0.25
CA PHE A 48 -3.32 3.95 0.66
C PHE A 48 -3.37 3.37 2.09
N TYR A 49 -2.23 3.11 2.75
CA TYR A 49 -2.22 2.82 4.20
C TYR A 49 -2.61 4.02 5.08
N PHE A 50 -2.52 5.24 4.56
CA PHE A 50 -2.91 6.47 5.24
C PHE A 50 -4.32 6.95 4.83
N HIS A 51 -5.11 6.08 4.20
CA HIS A 51 -6.46 6.40 3.71
C HIS A 51 -7.36 7.02 4.78
N ASN A 52 -7.31 6.50 6.01
CA ASN A 52 -8.13 6.99 7.12
C ASN A 52 -7.66 8.36 7.65
N THR A 53 -6.40 8.73 7.41
CA THR A 53 -5.89 10.08 7.71
C THR A 53 -6.44 11.08 6.71
N ASN A 54 -6.35 10.75 5.41
CA ASN A 54 -6.99 11.50 4.34
C ASN A 54 -7.12 10.61 3.10
N LYS A 55 -8.35 10.49 2.57
CA LYS A 55 -8.63 9.61 1.43
C LYS A 55 -7.82 9.95 0.18
N ALA A 56 -7.39 11.21 0.03
CA ALA A 56 -6.56 11.66 -1.10
C ALA A 56 -5.21 10.92 -1.18
N PHE A 57 -4.68 10.40 -0.06
CA PHE A 57 -3.47 9.56 -0.08
C PHE A 57 -3.62 8.30 -0.95
N SER A 58 -4.85 7.79 -1.14
CA SER A 58 -5.07 6.61 -1.98
C SER A 58 -4.91 6.91 -3.48
N ILE A 59 -5.03 8.16 -3.90
CA ILE A 59 -4.82 8.56 -5.30
C ILE A 59 -3.36 8.32 -5.72
N ASP A 60 -2.42 8.50 -4.79
CA ASP A 60 -0.99 8.31 -5.04
C ASP A 60 -0.59 6.83 -5.21
N THR A 61 -1.44 5.90 -4.79
CA THR A 61 -1.23 4.45 -5.01
C THR A 61 -2.08 3.91 -6.15
N GLY A 62 -3.38 4.19 -6.11
CA GLY A 62 -4.38 3.64 -7.01
C GLY A 62 -5.75 3.57 -6.34
N ILE A 63 -6.80 3.84 -7.12
CA ILE A 63 -8.18 3.77 -6.67
C ILE A 63 -8.94 2.69 -7.47
N PRO A 64 -9.94 2.02 -6.87
CA PRO A 64 -10.79 1.08 -7.59
C PRO A 64 -11.36 1.72 -8.86
N PHE A 65 -11.31 0.99 -9.98
CA PHE A 65 -11.74 1.47 -11.30
C PHE A 65 -11.00 2.72 -11.83
N GLY A 66 -9.84 3.03 -11.28
CA GLY A 66 -8.98 4.13 -11.70
C GLY A 66 -8.06 3.81 -12.89
N LEU A 67 -7.00 4.60 -13.00
CA LEU A 67 -5.99 4.49 -14.05
C LEU A 67 -5.14 3.21 -13.92
N GLY A 68 -4.81 2.58 -15.05
CA GLY A 68 -3.76 1.56 -15.10
C GLY A 68 -2.37 2.16 -14.95
N SER A 69 -1.34 1.33 -14.75
CA SER A 69 0.03 1.80 -14.42
C SER A 69 0.61 2.80 -15.40
N ARG A 70 0.47 2.56 -16.72
CA ARG A 70 0.97 3.48 -17.75
C ARG A 70 0.24 4.82 -17.73
N GLN A 71 -1.06 4.80 -17.48
CA GLN A 71 -1.89 6.00 -17.43
C GLN A 71 -1.60 6.80 -16.15
N LEU A 72 -1.44 6.12 -15.01
CA LEU A 72 -1.08 6.79 -13.75
C LEU A 72 0.31 7.43 -13.86
N ASN A 73 1.28 6.74 -14.45
CA ASN A 73 2.61 7.32 -14.70
C ASN A 73 2.54 8.52 -15.65
N ALA A 74 1.74 8.45 -16.73
CA ALA A 74 1.55 9.58 -17.63
C ALA A 74 0.89 10.77 -16.92
N TRP A 75 -0.10 10.52 -16.07
CA TRP A 75 -0.73 11.57 -15.26
C TRP A 75 0.27 12.22 -14.30
N TYR A 76 1.13 11.43 -13.63
CA TYR A 76 2.17 11.96 -12.76
C TYR A 76 3.19 12.84 -13.52
N SER A 77 3.72 12.34 -14.64
CA SER A 77 4.80 13.01 -15.38
C SER A 77 4.31 14.19 -16.21
N GLU A 78 3.19 14.03 -16.93
CA GLU A 78 2.72 14.97 -17.95
C GLU A 78 1.37 15.61 -17.62
N GLY A 79 0.55 14.94 -16.79
CA GLY A 79 -0.82 15.36 -16.46
C GLY A 79 -0.96 16.20 -15.19
N GLN A 80 0.13 16.84 -14.74
CA GLN A 80 0.22 17.62 -13.49
C GLN A 80 0.02 16.82 -12.19
N GLY A 81 -0.06 15.49 -12.26
CA GLY A 81 -0.32 14.66 -11.08
C GLY A 81 0.74 14.77 -10.00
N LEU A 82 2.02 14.90 -10.38
CA LEU A 82 3.09 15.11 -9.41
C LEU A 82 3.00 16.46 -8.71
N ALA A 83 2.58 17.52 -9.41
CA ALA A 83 2.44 18.85 -8.83
C ALA A 83 1.30 18.88 -7.79
N LEU A 84 0.13 18.35 -8.16
CA LEU A 84 -1.02 18.22 -7.27
C LEU A 84 -0.71 17.34 -6.05
N SER A 85 -0.02 16.22 -6.29
CA SER A 85 0.40 15.32 -5.22
C SER A 85 1.36 16.05 -4.26
N ARG A 86 2.37 16.77 -4.76
CA ARG A 86 3.29 17.55 -3.92
C ARG A 86 2.61 18.64 -3.11
N GLU A 87 1.65 19.37 -3.69
CA GLU A 87 0.86 20.36 -2.96
C GLU A 87 0.13 19.72 -1.77
N PHE A 88 -0.42 18.52 -1.99
CA PHE A 88 -1.08 17.76 -0.93
C PHE A 88 -0.08 17.25 0.13
N PHE A 89 1.04 16.63 -0.26
CA PHE A 89 2.05 16.12 0.67
C PHE A 89 2.76 17.22 1.48
N ALA A 90 2.88 18.44 0.93
CA ALA A 90 3.43 19.59 1.65
C ALA A 90 2.65 19.91 2.95
N LYS A 91 1.34 19.63 2.99
CA LYS A 91 0.50 19.77 4.18
C LYS A 91 0.90 18.82 5.32
N PHE A 92 1.71 17.81 5.03
CA PHE A 92 2.21 16.81 5.97
C PHE A 92 3.72 16.90 6.18
N ASN A 93 4.37 18.01 5.79
CA ASN A 93 5.82 18.18 5.84
C ASN A 93 6.59 17.08 5.10
N ALA A 94 6.07 16.66 3.95
CA ALA A 94 6.64 15.59 3.14
C ALA A 94 6.72 15.97 1.66
N VAL A 95 7.69 15.38 0.97
CA VAL A 95 7.79 15.40 -0.49
C VAL A 95 7.76 13.97 -0.99
N ASN A 96 6.81 13.65 -1.86
CA ASN A 96 6.67 12.31 -2.42
C ASN A 96 7.37 12.17 -3.78
N PHE A 97 7.79 10.94 -4.04
CA PHE A 97 8.32 10.50 -5.33
C PHE A 97 7.70 9.14 -5.67
N PRO A 98 7.21 8.93 -6.91
CA PRO A 98 6.74 7.62 -7.34
C PRO A 98 7.83 6.54 -7.14
N GLY A 99 7.55 5.56 -6.28
CA GLY A 99 8.52 4.57 -5.83
C GLY A 99 8.44 3.21 -6.53
N GLY A 100 7.52 3.03 -7.47
CA GLY A 100 7.28 1.78 -8.18
C GLY A 100 5.79 1.56 -8.46
N ASN A 101 5.47 0.56 -9.27
CA ASN A 101 4.10 0.20 -9.59
C ASN A 101 3.98 -1.32 -9.77
N THR A 102 2.96 -1.94 -9.18
CA THR A 102 2.76 -3.40 -9.23
C THR A 102 2.01 -3.87 -10.48
N GLY A 103 1.49 -2.96 -11.31
CA GLY A 103 0.50 -3.34 -12.31
C GLY A 103 -0.90 -3.49 -11.71
N THR A 104 -1.83 -3.92 -12.55
CA THR A 104 -3.14 -4.41 -12.11
C THR A 104 -2.96 -5.56 -11.12
N GLN A 105 -3.54 -5.43 -9.94
CA GLN A 105 -3.49 -6.46 -8.91
C GLN A 105 -4.61 -7.49 -9.11
N MET A 106 -4.39 -8.70 -8.61
CA MET A 106 -5.42 -9.73 -8.56
C MET A 106 -6.47 -9.38 -7.49
N GLY A 107 -7.71 -9.83 -7.70
CA GLY A 107 -8.84 -9.57 -6.79
C GLY A 107 -8.68 -10.17 -5.38
N GLY A 108 -7.74 -11.10 -5.21
CA GLY A 108 -7.36 -11.67 -3.92
C GLY A 108 -7.34 -13.19 -3.92
N TRP A 109 -7.12 -13.75 -2.73
CA TRP A 109 -7.19 -15.17 -2.44
C TRP A 109 -8.29 -15.39 -1.42
N SER A 110 -9.14 -16.38 -1.68
CA SER A 110 -10.28 -16.70 -0.85
C SER A 110 -10.27 -18.19 -0.49
N ARG A 111 -10.68 -18.51 0.74
CA ARG A 111 -10.88 -19.91 1.18
C ARG A 111 -12.16 -20.54 0.63
N LYS A 112 -13.11 -19.71 0.19
CA LYS A 112 -14.41 -20.13 -0.37
C LYS A 112 -14.62 -19.47 -1.72
N GLU A 113 -15.30 -20.14 -2.61
CA GLU A 113 -15.68 -19.53 -3.88
C GLU A 113 -16.68 -18.38 -3.64
N ILE A 114 -16.56 -17.29 -4.39
CA ILE A 114 -17.45 -16.13 -4.32
C ILE A 114 -18.18 -16.05 -5.67
N LYS A 115 -19.49 -16.33 -5.68
CA LYS A 115 -20.33 -16.37 -6.89
C LYS A 115 -21.39 -15.28 -6.92
N SER A 116 -21.81 -14.78 -5.76
CA SER A 116 -22.78 -13.69 -5.67
C SER A 116 -22.38 -12.66 -4.61
N LEU A 117 -23.16 -11.58 -4.53
CA LEU A 117 -22.97 -10.54 -3.50
C LEU A 117 -23.31 -11.07 -2.09
N GLU A 118 -24.19 -12.06 -1.98
CA GLU A 118 -24.53 -12.71 -0.72
C GLU A 118 -23.31 -13.39 -0.08
N ASP A 119 -22.42 -13.97 -0.89
CA ASP A 119 -21.20 -14.62 -0.41
C ASP A 119 -20.21 -13.64 0.24
N ILE A 120 -20.35 -12.34 -0.06
CA ILE A 120 -19.51 -11.26 0.48
C ILE A 120 -20.03 -10.79 1.86
N LYS A 121 -21.29 -11.04 2.20
CA LYS A 121 -21.87 -10.60 3.47
C LYS A 121 -21.23 -11.36 4.64
N GLY A 122 -20.75 -10.62 5.64
CA GLY A 122 -20.03 -11.16 6.79
C GLY A 122 -18.60 -11.65 6.49
N PHE A 123 -18.14 -11.50 5.25
CA PHE A 123 -16.86 -12.03 4.80
C PHE A 123 -15.68 -11.26 5.41
N ARG A 124 -14.78 -11.94 6.13
CA ARG A 124 -13.62 -11.28 6.76
C ARG A 124 -12.45 -11.26 5.80
N MET A 125 -12.22 -10.11 5.17
CA MET A 125 -11.19 -9.97 4.14
C MET A 125 -10.10 -8.98 4.54
N ARG A 126 -8.83 -9.38 4.43
CA ARG A 126 -7.73 -8.44 4.54
C ARG A 126 -7.64 -7.58 3.27
N ILE A 127 -8.11 -6.35 3.35
CA ILE A 127 -8.02 -5.31 2.31
C ILE A 127 -7.91 -3.94 2.99
N VAL A 128 -7.34 -2.95 2.31
CA VAL A 128 -7.14 -1.60 2.86
C VAL A 128 -7.50 -0.52 1.81
N GLY A 129 -7.54 0.74 2.22
CA GLY A 129 -7.92 1.87 1.36
C GLY A 129 -9.39 1.82 0.93
N PHE A 130 -9.70 2.39 -0.24
CA PHE A 130 -11.06 2.38 -0.80
C PHE A 130 -11.65 0.97 -0.99
N GLY A 131 -10.81 -0.06 -1.18
CA GLY A 131 -11.30 -1.44 -1.27
C GLY A 131 -11.99 -1.90 0.03
N ALA A 132 -11.52 -1.43 1.19
CA ALA A 132 -12.18 -1.70 2.47
C ALA A 132 -13.52 -0.97 2.58
N GLU A 133 -13.62 0.28 2.13
CA GLU A 133 -14.90 1.01 2.13
C GLU A 133 -15.95 0.31 1.25
N ILE A 134 -15.54 -0.09 0.03
CA ILE A 134 -16.44 -0.79 -0.90
C ILE A 134 -16.90 -2.12 -0.30
N LEU A 135 -15.99 -2.94 0.24
CA LEU A 135 -16.37 -4.22 0.84
C LEU A 135 -17.27 -4.05 2.07
N THR A 136 -17.02 -3.02 2.89
CA THR A 136 -17.92 -2.68 4.01
C THR A 136 -19.32 -2.35 3.52
N ALA A 137 -19.44 -1.55 2.45
CA ALA A 137 -20.72 -1.21 1.84
C ALA A 137 -21.45 -2.44 1.25
N LEU A 138 -20.71 -3.47 0.83
CA LEU A 138 -21.25 -4.76 0.37
C LEU A 138 -21.55 -5.74 1.52
N GLY A 139 -21.33 -5.34 2.78
CA GLY A 139 -21.65 -6.13 3.97
C GLY A 139 -20.54 -7.05 4.46
N ALA A 140 -19.34 -6.97 3.89
CA ALA A 140 -18.16 -7.67 4.41
C ALA A 140 -17.59 -6.99 5.66
N SER A 141 -16.63 -7.63 6.30
CA SER A 141 -15.87 -7.11 7.44
C SER A 141 -14.38 -7.01 7.07
N PRO A 142 -13.92 -5.88 6.49
CA PRO A 142 -12.51 -5.70 6.18
C PRO A 142 -11.63 -5.73 7.44
N VAL A 143 -10.47 -6.37 7.32
CA VAL A 143 -9.51 -6.51 8.43
C VAL A 143 -8.17 -5.91 8.03
N MET A 144 -7.63 -5.02 8.85
CA MET A 144 -6.26 -4.52 8.67
C MET A 144 -5.32 -5.24 9.63
N ILE A 145 -4.47 -6.12 9.10
CA ILE A 145 -3.37 -6.75 9.83
C ILE A 145 -2.05 -6.61 9.06
N PRO A 146 -0.89 -6.67 9.76
CA PRO A 146 0.43 -6.67 9.13
C PRO A 146 0.58 -7.79 8.11
N ALA A 147 1.36 -7.56 7.05
CA ALA A 147 1.50 -8.51 5.94
C ALA A 147 2.05 -9.87 6.40
N GLY A 148 3.03 -9.87 7.30
CA GLY A 148 3.60 -11.09 7.90
C GLY A 148 2.60 -11.98 8.65
N ASN A 149 1.48 -11.42 9.14
CA ASN A 149 0.47 -12.17 9.90
C ASN A 149 -0.65 -12.73 9.01
N ILE A 150 -0.70 -12.35 7.73
CA ILE A 150 -1.82 -12.72 6.84
C ILE A 150 -1.93 -14.24 6.66
N TYR A 151 -0.79 -14.93 6.50
CA TYR A 151 -0.79 -16.38 6.28
C TYR A 151 -1.33 -17.13 7.50
N SER A 152 -0.86 -16.77 8.71
CA SER A 152 -1.35 -17.37 9.96
C SER A 152 -2.85 -17.15 10.13
N ALA A 153 -3.32 -15.91 9.93
CA ALA A 153 -4.73 -15.58 10.10
C ALA A 153 -5.65 -16.30 9.09
N LEU A 154 -5.18 -16.53 7.86
CA LEU A 154 -5.92 -17.36 6.89
C LEU A 154 -5.96 -18.83 7.32
N ASN A 155 -4.83 -19.39 7.75
CA ASN A 155 -4.76 -20.80 8.15
C ASN A 155 -5.57 -21.11 9.41
N GLN A 156 -5.59 -20.18 10.37
CA GLN A 156 -6.37 -20.30 11.61
C GLN A 156 -7.87 -20.06 11.38
N GLY A 157 -8.24 -19.52 10.22
CA GLY A 157 -9.64 -19.21 9.88
C GLY A 157 -10.14 -17.91 10.50
N ASP A 158 -9.24 -17.03 10.95
CA ASP A 158 -9.56 -15.67 11.38
C ASP A 158 -9.87 -14.75 10.20
N LEU A 159 -9.31 -15.08 9.03
CA LEU A 159 -9.64 -14.48 7.74
C LEU A 159 -10.26 -15.50 6.79
N ASP A 160 -11.23 -15.02 6.01
CA ASP A 160 -11.86 -15.79 4.94
C ASP A 160 -11.16 -15.51 3.58
N ALA A 161 -10.60 -14.31 3.42
CA ALA A 161 -9.83 -13.92 2.25
C ALA A 161 -8.77 -12.84 2.52
N ARG A 162 -7.90 -12.62 1.52
CA ARG A 162 -6.93 -11.52 1.49
C ARG A 162 -6.81 -10.91 0.10
N SER A 163 -6.50 -9.63 0.03
CA SER A 163 -5.90 -8.98 -1.13
C SER A 163 -4.39 -8.78 -0.90
N PHE A 164 -3.59 -9.17 -1.89
CA PHE A 164 -2.14 -8.93 -1.91
C PHE A 164 -1.59 -9.00 -3.34
N PRO A 165 -0.57 -8.18 -3.71
CA PRO A 165 0.05 -8.26 -5.02
C PRO A 165 0.64 -9.66 -5.31
N PRO A 166 0.45 -10.22 -6.51
CA PRO A 166 1.14 -11.44 -6.92
C PRO A 166 2.67 -11.24 -6.88
N GLY A 167 3.41 -12.26 -6.46
CA GLY A 167 4.89 -12.27 -6.51
C GLY A 167 5.63 -11.56 -5.36
N TRP A 168 4.96 -10.78 -4.53
CA TRP A 168 5.55 -10.12 -3.34
C TRP A 168 5.35 -10.90 -2.05
N ALA A 169 4.42 -11.85 -2.03
CA ALA A 169 4.34 -12.84 -0.97
C ALA A 169 5.44 -13.87 -1.24
N GLY A 170 6.59 -13.71 -0.56
CA GLY A 170 7.63 -14.73 -0.55
C GLY A 170 7.05 -16.05 -0.07
N GLY A 171 6.70 -16.92 -1.01
CA GLY A 171 6.35 -18.32 -0.79
C GLY A 171 5.03 -18.58 -0.04
N LYS A 172 4.27 -19.51 -0.61
CA LYS A 172 3.18 -20.28 -0.01
C LYS A 172 1.81 -19.58 -0.02
N THR A 173 1.11 -19.83 -1.12
CA THR A 173 -0.29 -20.21 -1.04
C THR A 173 -0.45 -21.38 -0.05
N PRO A 174 -1.60 -21.53 0.63
CA PRO A 174 -1.97 -22.80 1.21
C PRO A 174 -1.80 -23.95 0.21
#